data_AF-A0AA40AK49-F1
#
_entry.id   AF-A0AA40AK49-F1
#
_cell.length_a   1.000
_cell.length_b   1.000
_cell.length_c   1.000
_cell.angle_alpha   90.00
_cell.angle_beta   90.00
_cell.angle_gamma   90.00
#
_symmetry.space_group_name_H-M   'P 1'
#
loop_
_entity.id
_entity.type
_entity.pdbx_description
1 polymer ?
#
loop_
_entity_poly.entity_id
_entity_poly.type
_entity_poly.pdbx_seq_one_letter_code
_entity_poly.pdbx_strand_id
1 'polypeptide(L)'
;MTANVANANRFSTYTTASTGSETRNLNNGDKKDLWSSMLDSVASGKRLPEKNLLVLGGTVDSQREFFESLSTTELRRTLDRQPSKKPPVANSFALGYTYYDVLDADQEDTLARISLYTLTSPEPAFASLLKPLLTPQSIPNTLIVVLLDWSQPWKWMRQLREWILLLRTVLVSLSDECKSTMEEAMVSWRDRGRGGGTNLDGTAVTASDGDVSLPIGPGEWEDALGLPLCLVCQNAEKMEYLEKTQGWKEEEFDVVLQFLRTILLRHGASLIYTTPSSPSQLPSLIHASLGIHSLLKKHPLKHNVIDRDKIVVPPNWDSWGKIRVLREGFDVELVSNAWALDLDQPFPAEQHVNGVVAQDGHASEAQEDHAAEAEPEGSVVSLYESAVQDPTMDALQIAGRNTYSTKLEVETSSTQNFLGQQLKILEAFRQKNDEATREESRSKPFKKVEEEEFNGYLNHPTSEPQVLDQIGPVQFNMGGIQVDADDMVKRLKDRQHYGSSPEPTSPSGESGVEDAPQMDTENLQAFFTGLMNKRPGGRNAK
;
A
#
# COMPACT_ATOMS: atom_id res chain seq x y z
N MET A 1 33.46 -26.23 14.69
CA MET A 1 34.13 -24.96 14.35
C MET A 1 33.08 -23.87 14.42
N THR A 2 33.16 -22.98 15.41
CA THR A 2 32.14 -21.98 15.72
C THR A 2 32.62 -20.59 15.29
N ALA A 3 31.89 -19.95 14.38
CA ALA A 3 32.19 -18.60 13.94
C ALA A 3 31.46 -17.57 14.82
N ASN A 4 32.21 -16.64 15.42
CA ASN A 4 31.65 -15.55 16.20
C ASN A 4 31.13 -14.44 15.28
N VAL A 5 29.90 -13.99 15.52
CA VAL A 5 29.33 -12.77 14.95
C VAL A 5 29.85 -11.55 15.71
N ALA A 6 30.34 -10.54 15.00
CA ALA A 6 30.92 -9.34 15.61
C ALA A 6 29.84 -8.30 15.96
N ASN A 7 29.60 -8.08 17.26
CA ASN A 7 28.77 -6.98 17.74
C ASN A 7 29.48 -5.63 17.55
N ALA A 8 28.81 -4.68 16.90
CA ALA A 8 29.31 -3.33 16.64
C ALA A 8 28.76 -2.26 17.61
N ASN A 9 28.64 -2.57 18.91
CA ASN A 9 28.27 -1.59 19.93
C ASN A 9 29.51 -0.87 20.47
N ARG A 10 29.83 0.31 19.92
CA ARG A 10 30.84 1.22 20.48
C ARG A 10 30.26 2.06 21.62
N PHE A 11 30.09 1.45 22.80
CA PHE A 11 30.03 2.23 24.04
C PHE A 11 31.44 2.66 24.44
N SER A 12 31.61 3.95 24.77
CA SER A 12 32.90 4.51 25.18
C SER A 12 33.16 4.21 26.66
N THR A 13 33.70 3.03 26.96
CA THR A 13 34.12 2.66 28.31
C THR A 13 35.41 3.39 28.68
N TYR A 14 35.30 4.57 29.31
CA TYR A 14 36.48 5.20 29.92
C TYR A 14 36.92 4.40 31.15
N THR A 15 38.18 4.00 31.14
CA THR A 15 38.83 3.13 32.12
C THR A 15 38.97 3.80 33.48
N THR A 16 38.43 3.19 34.53
CA THR A 16 38.78 3.49 35.92
C THR A 16 40.16 2.91 36.26
N ALA A 17 41.20 3.69 35.98
CA ALA A 17 42.56 3.35 36.40
C ALA A 17 42.69 3.52 37.93
N SER A 18 42.96 2.41 38.62
CA SER A 18 43.26 2.42 40.05
C SER A 18 44.63 3.06 40.33
N THR A 19 44.66 4.16 41.07
CA THR A 19 45.90 4.69 41.68
C THR A 19 45.71 4.87 43.18
N GLY A 20 46.28 3.96 43.96
CA GLY A 20 46.40 4.16 45.40
C GLY A 20 47.60 5.04 45.73
N SER A 21 47.39 6.04 46.58
CA SER A 21 48.36 6.51 47.57
C SER A 21 47.64 7.38 48.58
N GLU A 22 47.79 7.08 49.87
CA GLU A 22 47.49 8.06 50.91
C GLU A 22 48.45 9.25 50.78
N THR A 23 47.95 10.47 51.01
CA THR A 23 48.71 11.55 51.68
C THR A 23 47.76 12.66 52.09
N ARG A 24 47.87 13.11 53.34
CA ARG A 24 47.02 14.15 53.94
C ARG A 24 47.18 15.49 53.21
N ASN A 25 46.07 16.10 52.80
CA ASN A 25 45.92 17.56 52.68
C ASN A 25 44.43 17.94 52.69
N LEU A 26 43.88 18.21 53.88
CA LEU A 26 42.59 18.90 54.00
C LEU A 26 42.76 20.34 53.49
N ASN A 27 41.78 20.82 52.71
CA ASN A 27 41.64 22.15 52.06
C ASN A 27 41.75 22.19 50.51
N ASN A 28 41.84 21.06 49.80
CA ASN A 28 41.77 21.05 48.32
C ASN A 28 40.73 20.07 47.74
N GLY A 29 39.90 19.46 48.58
CA GLY A 29 38.77 18.59 48.18
C GLY A 29 37.62 19.42 47.60
N ASP A 30 37.12 20.39 48.38
CA ASP A 30 35.96 21.22 48.04
C ASP A 30 36.05 21.87 46.66
N LYS A 31 37.25 22.28 46.22
CA LYS A 31 37.45 22.82 44.88
C LYS A 31 37.33 21.76 43.79
N LYS A 32 37.86 20.54 44.00
CA LYS A 32 37.70 19.44 43.03
C LYS A 32 36.24 19.02 42.93
N ASP A 33 35.51 18.95 44.04
CA ASP A 33 34.09 18.60 44.04
C ASP A 33 33.21 19.70 43.42
N LEU A 34 33.57 20.97 43.57
CA LEU A 34 32.92 22.07 42.85
C LEU A 34 33.21 22.02 41.33
N TRP A 35 34.44 21.72 40.91
CA TRP A 35 34.75 21.59 39.49
C TRP A 35 34.14 20.33 38.87
N SER A 36 34.04 19.22 39.59
CA SER A 36 33.33 18.02 39.11
C SER A 36 31.82 18.23 39.11
N SER A 37 31.20 18.83 40.14
CA SER A 37 29.76 19.10 40.11
C SER A 37 29.39 20.16 39.07
N MET A 38 30.29 21.12 38.78
CA MET A 38 30.10 22.09 37.71
C MET A 38 30.32 21.45 36.33
N LEU A 39 31.28 20.52 36.18
CA LEU A 39 31.45 19.74 34.95
C LEU A 39 30.30 18.74 34.74
N ASP A 40 29.79 18.09 35.77
CA ASP A 40 28.60 17.23 35.71
C ASP A 40 27.35 18.05 35.43
N SER A 41 27.21 19.26 35.99
CA SER A 41 26.12 20.19 35.67
C SER A 41 26.17 20.68 34.22
N VAL A 42 27.37 20.90 33.68
CA VAL A 42 27.58 21.28 32.26
C VAL A 42 27.48 20.08 31.31
N ALA A 43 27.86 18.87 31.74
CA ALA A 43 27.70 17.62 30.99
C ALA A 43 26.24 17.11 31.03
N SER A 44 25.51 17.40 32.10
CA SER A 44 24.04 17.33 32.18
C SER A 44 23.37 18.57 31.58
N GLY A 45 24.13 19.48 30.97
CA GLY A 45 23.63 20.74 30.44
C GLY A 45 22.52 20.50 29.43
N LYS A 46 21.27 20.77 29.85
CA LYS A 46 19.99 20.50 29.16
C LYS A 46 20.12 19.48 28.01
N ARG A 47 20.32 18.19 28.30
CA ARG A 47 20.03 17.15 27.30
C ARG A 47 18.55 17.31 26.94
N LEU A 48 18.29 17.71 25.70
CA LEU A 48 16.93 17.98 25.23
C LEU A 48 16.05 16.75 25.46
N PRO A 49 14.82 16.90 25.97
CA PRO A 49 13.88 15.79 26.08
C PRO A 49 13.71 15.09 24.73
N GLU A 50 14.09 13.82 24.68
CA GLU A 50 13.99 12.99 23.48
C GLU A 50 12.58 12.37 23.41
N LYS A 51 11.92 12.57 22.27
CA LYS A 51 10.56 12.12 21.98
C LYS A 51 10.55 11.35 20.66
N ASN A 52 9.72 10.34 20.52
CA ASN A 52 9.70 9.47 19.34
C ASN A 52 8.32 9.44 18.66
N LEU A 53 8.32 9.51 17.34
CA LEU A 53 7.15 9.22 16.50
C LEU A 53 7.40 7.95 15.69
N LEU A 54 6.51 6.98 15.83
CA LEU A 54 6.43 5.83 14.92
C LEU A 54 5.40 6.17 13.85
N VAL A 55 5.85 6.56 12.66
CA VAL A 55 5.00 7.01 11.55
C VAL A 55 4.80 5.85 10.58
N LEU A 56 3.56 5.39 10.46
CA LEU A 56 3.17 4.17 9.77
C LEU A 56 2.26 4.50 8.57
N GLY A 57 2.48 3.84 7.43
CA GLY A 57 1.69 4.04 6.22
C GLY A 57 2.07 5.28 5.41
N GLY A 58 1.12 5.74 4.60
CA GLY A 58 1.33 6.82 3.63
C GLY A 58 2.25 6.42 2.47
N THR A 59 2.77 7.40 1.75
CA THR A 59 3.82 7.24 0.73
C THR A 59 5.07 8.02 1.14
N VAL A 60 6.19 7.89 0.41
CA VAL A 60 7.39 8.71 0.67
C VAL A 60 7.07 10.22 0.60
N ASP A 61 6.24 10.63 -0.35
CA ASP A 61 5.80 12.01 -0.50
C ASP A 61 4.81 12.43 0.59
N SER A 62 3.87 11.56 0.99
CA SER A 62 2.90 11.89 2.04
C SER A 62 3.54 11.92 3.43
N GLN A 63 4.49 11.03 3.73
CA GLN A 63 5.31 11.09 4.95
C GLN A 63 6.15 12.36 5.00
N ARG A 64 6.67 12.81 3.86
CA ARG A 64 7.36 14.10 3.75
C ARG A 64 6.40 15.27 3.97
N GLU A 65 5.22 15.26 3.36
CA GLU A 65 4.17 16.28 3.58
C GLU A 65 3.78 16.36 5.05
N PHE A 66 3.55 15.21 5.70
CA PHE A 66 3.29 15.11 7.14
C PHE A 66 4.41 15.76 7.96
N PHE A 67 5.68 15.42 7.70
CA PHE A 67 6.84 16.02 8.37
C PHE A 67 6.93 17.54 8.14
N GLU A 68 6.60 18.01 6.94
CA GLU A 68 6.54 19.45 6.65
C GLU A 68 5.39 20.10 7.41
N SER A 69 4.16 19.57 7.36
CA SER A 69 2.99 20.07 8.09
C SER A 69 3.23 20.16 9.61
N LEU A 70 3.89 19.13 10.17
CA LEU A 70 4.26 19.04 11.58
C LEU A 70 5.35 20.05 12.02
N SER A 71 6.31 20.38 11.15
CA SER A 71 7.46 21.26 11.46
C SER A 71 7.32 22.71 10.97
N THR A 72 6.36 22.99 10.07
CA THR A 72 6.26 24.28 9.35
C THR A 72 5.87 25.47 10.23
N THR A 73 5.17 25.25 11.35
CA THR A 73 4.82 26.32 12.31
C THR A 73 6.08 26.97 12.91
N GLU A 74 7.11 26.17 13.20
CA GLU A 74 8.35 26.67 13.79
C GLU A 74 9.32 27.21 12.72
N LEU A 75 9.47 26.49 11.60
CA LEU A 75 10.48 26.82 10.60
C LEU A 75 10.20 28.13 9.83
N ARG A 76 8.94 28.53 9.61
CA ARG A 76 8.59 29.64 8.68
C ARG A 76 9.12 31.02 9.06
N ARG A 77 9.48 31.28 10.32
CA ARG A 77 10.12 32.54 10.75
C ARG A 77 11.65 32.47 10.83
N THR A 78 12.21 31.28 10.98
CA THR A 78 13.67 31.09 11.05
C THR A 78 14.38 31.27 9.70
N LEU A 79 13.64 31.28 8.58
CA LEU A 79 14.22 31.43 7.23
C LEU A 79 14.93 32.77 6.97
N ASP A 80 14.69 33.83 7.76
CA ASP A 80 15.47 35.07 7.71
C ASP A 80 16.86 34.95 8.39
N ARG A 81 17.15 33.82 9.07
CA ARG A 81 18.46 33.53 9.68
C ARG A 81 18.93 32.10 9.39
N GLN A 82 19.61 31.99 8.25
CA GLN A 82 20.33 30.80 7.74
C GLN A 82 19.43 29.64 7.29
N PRO A 83 19.75 28.98 6.16
CA PRO A 83 19.04 27.79 5.72
C PRO A 83 19.47 26.59 6.57
N SER A 84 18.77 26.35 7.67
CA SER A 84 18.78 25.06 8.36
C SER A 84 18.31 23.99 7.38
N LYS A 85 19.26 23.21 6.83
CA LYS A 85 18.94 22.15 5.87
C LYS A 85 18.10 21.10 6.58
N LYS A 86 16.82 20.97 6.20
CA LYS A 86 15.94 19.89 6.68
C LYS A 86 16.68 18.56 6.55
N PRO A 87 16.78 17.75 7.62
CA PRO A 87 17.37 16.41 7.50
C PRO A 87 16.55 15.59 6.49
N PRO A 88 17.19 14.94 5.51
CA PRO A 88 16.48 14.16 4.50
C PRO A 88 15.82 12.94 5.13
N VAL A 89 14.60 12.62 4.70
CA VAL A 89 13.88 11.43 5.17
C VAL A 89 14.46 10.19 4.48
N ALA A 90 15.08 9.29 5.25
CA ALA A 90 15.91 8.20 4.73
C ALA A 90 15.13 6.92 4.33
N ASN A 91 14.10 7.06 3.48
CA ASN A 91 13.09 6.02 3.22
C ASN A 91 13.46 4.93 2.18
N SER A 92 14.74 4.62 1.95
CA SER A 92 15.14 3.85 0.75
C SER A 92 15.17 2.32 0.90
N PHE A 93 15.69 1.77 2.01
CA PHE A 93 15.91 0.30 2.16
C PHE A 93 15.84 -0.22 3.61
N ALA A 94 15.31 0.60 4.53
CA ALA A 94 15.22 0.27 5.96
C ALA A 94 14.10 1.10 6.60
N LEU A 95 13.92 0.96 7.91
CA LEU A 95 13.19 1.92 8.72
C LEU A 95 13.72 3.33 8.44
N GLY A 96 12.88 4.21 7.90
CA GLY A 96 13.28 5.58 7.60
C GLY A 96 13.47 6.37 8.89
N TYR A 97 14.38 7.34 8.86
CA TYR A 97 14.68 8.18 10.01
C TYR A 97 14.81 9.64 9.61
N THR A 98 14.27 10.53 10.44
CA THR A 98 14.56 11.96 10.45
C THR A 98 14.29 12.52 11.85
N TYR A 99 14.64 13.78 12.11
CA TYR A 99 14.36 14.42 13.40
C TYR A 99 14.18 15.93 13.24
N TYR A 100 13.55 16.57 14.23
CA TYR A 100 13.55 18.03 14.35
C TYR A 100 13.49 18.46 15.82
N ASP A 101 13.93 19.69 16.07
CA ASP A 101 13.87 20.33 17.38
C ASP A 101 12.61 21.19 17.47
N VAL A 102 11.85 21.04 18.56
CA VAL A 102 10.63 21.81 18.85
C VAL A 102 11.02 23.05 19.64
N LEU A 103 10.63 24.22 19.15
CA LEU A 103 10.80 25.49 19.85
C LEU A 103 9.54 25.85 20.66
N ASP A 104 9.68 26.69 21.69
CA ASP A 104 8.53 27.30 22.35
C ASP A 104 7.93 28.45 21.49
N ALA A 105 6.79 28.99 21.91
CA ALA A 105 5.98 29.89 21.08
C ALA A 105 6.60 31.26 20.77
N ASP A 106 7.68 31.65 21.47
CA ASP A 106 8.52 32.82 21.14
C ASP A 106 9.64 32.50 20.14
N GLN A 107 9.91 31.21 19.93
CA GLN A 107 10.97 30.65 19.08
C GLN A 107 12.40 30.87 19.61
N GLU A 108 12.55 31.13 20.92
CA GLU A 108 13.85 31.30 21.56
C GLU A 108 14.35 30.00 22.23
N ASP A 109 13.51 29.37 23.05
CA ASP A 109 13.86 28.15 23.81
C ASP A 109 13.52 26.86 23.04
N THR A 110 14.39 25.85 23.09
CA THR A 110 14.12 24.51 22.56
C THR A 110 13.51 23.62 23.64
N LEU A 111 12.29 23.13 23.41
CA LEU A 111 11.52 22.32 24.36
C LEU A 111 11.88 20.83 24.34
N ALA A 112 12.08 20.26 23.15
CA ALA A 112 12.31 18.82 22.95
C ALA A 112 12.91 18.54 21.57
N ARG A 113 13.52 17.35 21.40
CA ARG A 113 13.88 16.77 20.10
C ARG A 113 12.92 15.64 19.76
N ILE A 114 12.25 15.73 18.62
CA ILE A 114 11.41 14.66 18.10
C ILE A 114 12.19 13.88 17.05
N SER A 115 12.40 12.59 17.32
CA SER A 115 12.88 11.59 16.38
C SER A 115 11.69 10.94 15.67
N LEU A 116 11.73 10.84 14.35
CA LEU A 116 10.70 10.21 13.53
C LEU A 116 11.27 8.93 12.92
N TYR A 117 10.55 7.84 13.10
CA TYR A 117 10.83 6.55 12.52
C TYR A 117 9.68 6.20 11.55
N THR A 118 9.98 6.14 10.25
CA THR A 118 8.98 5.97 9.19
C THR A 118 8.96 4.55 8.63
N LEU A 119 7.76 4.02 8.44
CA LEU A 119 7.53 2.73 7.82
C LEU A 119 6.33 2.79 6.86
N THR A 120 6.53 2.41 5.60
CA THR A 120 5.54 2.61 4.53
C THR A 120 4.57 1.44 4.35
N SER A 121 5.03 0.19 4.52
CA SER A 121 4.24 -1.04 4.36
C SER A 121 4.19 -1.85 5.67
N PRO A 122 3.07 -2.52 5.99
CA PRO A 122 2.93 -3.31 7.22
C PRO A 122 3.59 -4.70 7.13
N GLU A 123 4.79 -4.81 6.54
CA GLU A 123 5.44 -6.12 6.38
C GLU A 123 5.99 -6.67 7.70
N PRO A 124 5.77 -7.97 8.03
CA PRO A 124 6.27 -8.59 9.26
C PRO A 124 7.79 -8.47 9.47
N ALA A 125 8.59 -8.33 8.41
CA ALA A 125 10.02 -8.12 8.50
C ALA A 125 10.39 -6.89 9.35
N PHE A 126 9.61 -5.81 9.24
CA PHE A 126 9.86 -4.56 9.98
C PHE A 126 9.49 -4.63 11.46
N ALA A 127 8.68 -5.61 11.89
CA ALA A 127 8.40 -5.86 13.30
C ALA A 127 9.69 -6.02 14.13
N SER A 128 10.72 -6.62 13.53
CA SER A 128 12.04 -6.79 14.14
C SER A 128 12.79 -5.46 14.37
N LEU A 129 12.57 -4.45 13.52
CA LEU A 129 13.23 -3.14 13.60
C LEU A 129 12.59 -2.20 14.63
N LEU A 130 11.32 -2.44 14.99
CA LEU A 130 10.61 -1.63 15.97
C LEU A 130 10.98 -1.99 17.42
N LYS A 131 11.30 -3.26 17.72
CA LYS A 131 11.61 -3.71 19.10
C LYS A 131 12.75 -2.92 19.77
N PRO A 132 13.90 -2.65 19.12
CA PRO A 132 15.00 -1.91 19.74
C PRO A 132 14.68 -0.45 20.07
N LEU A 133 13.62 0.11 19.48
CA LEU A 133 13.17 1.49 19.74
C LEU A 133 12.30 1.59 20.99
N LEU A 134 11.73 0.48 21.45
CA LEU A 134 10.73 0.41 22.52
C LEU A 134 11.35 -0.17 23.80
N THR A 135 11.98 0.72 24.56
CA THR A 135 12.59 0.47 25.86
C THR A 135 11.76 1.10 26.98
N PRO A 136 11.95 0.71 28.25
CA PRO A 136 11.24 1.33 29.38
C PRO A 136 11.42 2.86 29.46
N GLN A 137 12.53 3.40 28.94
CA GLN A 137 12.80 4.83 28.92
C GLN A 137 12.15 5.55 27.73
N SER A 138 11.99 4.88 26.59
CA SER A 138 11.40 5.47 25.38
C SER A 138 9.89 5.32 25.30
N ILE A 139 9.30 4.27 25.89
CA ILE A 139 7.85 3.99 25.86
C ILE A 139 7.00 5.19 26.34
N PRO A 140 7.26 5.83 27.50
CA PRO A 140 6.51 7.01 27.95
C PRO A 140 6.67 8.25 27.05
N ASN A 141 7.62 8.21 26.12
CA ASN A 141 8.03 9.31 25.24
C ASN A 141 7.73 9.01 23.75
N THR A 142 6.97 7.95 23.45
CA THR A 142 6.68 7.49 22.09
C THR A 142 5.20 7.63 21.75
N LEU A 143 4.90 8.15 20.55
CA LEU A 143 3.55 8.23 19.98
C LEU A 143 3.53 7.51 18.63
N ILE A 144 2.48 6.72 18.41
CA ILE A 144 2.21 6.06 17.14
C ILE A 144 1.36 7.00 16.28
N VAL A 145 1.76 7.17 15.01
CA VAL A 145 1.01 7.95 14.01
C VAL A 145 0.74 7.05 12.81
N VAL A 146 -0.53 6.81 12.49
CA VAL A 146 -0.92 6.09 11.26
C VAL A 146 -1.39 7.11 10.22
N LEU A 147 -0.83 7.04 9.02
CA LEU A 147 -1.15 7.91 7.88
C LEU A 147 -2.10 7.20 6.91
N LEU A 148 -3.25 7.82 6.67
CA LEU A 148 -4.24 7.39 5.68
C LEU A 148 -4.40 8.46 4.58
N ASP A 149 -4.94 8.10 3.41
CA ASP A 149 -5.14 9.02 2.28
C ASP A 149 -6.60 9.05 1.84
N TRP A 150 -7.19 10.25 1.79
CA TRP A 150 -8.54 10.53 1.28
C TRP A 150 -8.73 10.24 -0.22
N SER A 151 -7.70 9.77 -0.95
CA SER A 151 -7.88 9.20 -2.30
C SER A 151 -8.57 7.82 -2.30
N GLN A 152 -8.49 7.09 -1.19
CA GLN A 152 -8.93 5.69 -1.10
C GLN A 152 -9.57 5.39 0.28
N PRO A 153 -10.57 6.17 0.74
CA PRO A 153 -11.19 5.98 2.05
C PRO A 153 -11.70 4.57 2.30
N TRP A 154 -12.25 3.90 1.28
CA TRP A 154 -12.70 2.51 1.33
C TRP A 154 -11.67 1.50 1.87
N LYS A 155 -10.35 1.76 1.75
CA LYS A 155 -9.30 0.87 2.28
C LYS A 155 -8.94 1.10 3.75
N TRP A 156 -9.43 2.17 4.36
CA TRP A 156 -8.93 2.66 5.64
C TRP A 156 -9.09 1.68 6.79
N MET A 157 -10.21 0.93 6.84
CA MET A 157 -10.45 0.00 7.95
C MET A 157 -9.49 -1.18 7.92
N ARG A 158 -9.31 -1.76 6.73
CA ARG A 158 -8.34 -2.84 6.45
C ARG A 158 -6.91 -2.40 6.78
N GLN A 159 -6.51 -1.22 6.27
CA GLN A 159 -5.19 -0.63 6.55
C GLN A 159 -4.96 -0.41 8.05
N LEU A 160 -5.95 0.15 8.77
CA LEU A 160 -5.83 0.38 10.20
C LEU A 160 -5.73 -0.93 11.00
N ARG A 161 -6.48 -1.97 10.61
CA ARG A 161 -6.41 -3.31 11.20
C ARG A 161 -5.02 -3.91 11.05
N GLU A 162 -4.49 -3.94 9.83
CA GLU A 162 -3.15 -4.46 9.51
C GLU A 162 -2.06 -3.79 10.36
N TRP A 163 -2.08 -2.45 10.46
CA TRP A 163 -1.12 -1.71 11.29
C TRP A 163 -1.22 -2.07 12.77
N ILE A 164 -2.44 -2.19 13.31
CA ILE A 164 -2.65 -2.49 14.73
C ILE A 164 -2.31 -3.94 15.07
N LEU A 165 -2.57 -4.89 14.16
CA LEU A 165 -2.16 -6.29 14.31
C LEU A 165 -0.63 -6.46 14.25
N LEU A 166 0.06 -5.77 13.32
CA LEU A 166 1.52 -5.69 13.29
C LEU A 166 2.08 -5.11 14.59
N LEU A 167 1.49 -4.01 15.09
CA LEU A 167 1.89 -3.38 16.35
C LEU A 167 1.68 -4.31 17.54
N ARG A 168 0.51 -4.96 17.68
CA ARG A 168 0.24 -5.94 18.75
C ARG A 168 1.32 -7.04 18.76
N THR A 169 1.67 -7.55 17.58
CA THR A 169 2.75 -8.56 17.41
C THR A 169 4.10 -8.07 17.93
N VAL A 170 4.47 -6.80 17.68
CA VAL A 170 5.68 -6.18 18.22
C VAL A 170 5.58 -6.04 19.75
N LEU A 171 4.52 -5.42 20.25
CA LEU A 171 4.38 -5.00 21.65
C LEU A 171 4.27 -6.19 22.62
N VAL A 172 3.54 -7.25 22.26
CA VAL A 172 3.46 -8.50 23.04
C VAL A 172 4.83 -9.18 23.15
N SER A 173 5.69 -9.02 22.13
CA SER A 173 7.02 -9.63 22.08
C SER A 173 8.13 -8.84 22.81
N LEU A 174 7.79 -7.71 23.44
CA LEU A 174 8.72 -6.95 24.30
C LEU A 174 8.93 -7.64 25.66
N SER A 175 9.91 -7.15 26.41
CA SER A 175 10.18 -7.61 27.78
C SER A 175 9.04 -7.25 28.74
N ASP A 176 8.95 -7.97 29.86
CA ASP A 176 7.90 -7.71 30.87
C ASP A 176 8.09 -6.35 31.58
N GLU A 177 9.33 -5.83 31.65
CA GLU A 177 9.61 -4.46 32.09
C GLU A 177 8.97 -3.44 31.16
N CYS A 178 9.12 -3.61 29.83
CA CYS A 178 8.44 -2.77 28.84
C CYS A 178 6.91 -2.86 28.97
N LYS A 179 6.35 -4.04 29.25
CA LYS A 179 4.90 -4.22 29.45
C LYS A 179 4.38 -3.48 30.69
N SER A 180 5.08 -3.58 31.82
CA SER A 180 4.76 -2.79 33.03
C SER A 180 4.79 -1.28 32.73
N THR A 181 5.80 -0.80 32.01
CA THR A 181 5.87 0.62 31.61
C THR A 181 4.72 1.02 30.68
N MET A 182 4.30 0.15 29.76
CA MET A 182 3.14 0.38 28.89
C MET A 182 1.84 0.46 29.71
N GLU A 183 1.63 -0.43 30.67
CA GLU A 183 0.47 -0.40 31.57
C GLU A 183 0.41 0.90 32.39
N GLU A 184 1.53 1.30 33.02
CA GLU A 184 1.66 2.57 33.75
C GLU A 184 1.40 3.79 32.84
N ALA A 185 1.93 3.78 31.61
CA ALA A 185 1.67 4.82 30.64
C ALA A 185 0.17 4.90 30.27
N MET A 186 -0.48 3.76 30.01
CA MET A 186 -1.91 3.72 29.68
C MET A 186 -2.80 4.17 30.84
N VAL A 187 -2.43 3.87 32.10
CA VAL A 187 -3.13 4.43 33.27
C VAL A 187 -3.02 5.95 33.28
N SER A 188 -1.82 6.53 33.12
CA SER A 188 -1.64 7.99 33.03
C SER A 188 -2.44 8.60 31.86
N TRP A 189 -2.56 7.91 30.74
CA TRP A 189 -3.22 8.40 29.53
C TRP A 189 -4.75 8.45 29.61
N ARG A 190 -5.38 7.61 30.45
CA ARG A 190 -6.85 7.59 30.61
C ARG A 190 -7.42 8.95 31.07
N ASP A 191 -6.66 9.73 31.83
CA ASP A 191 -7.11 11.02 32.40
C ASP A 191 -6.64 12.27 31.63
N ARG A 192 -5.62 12.16 30.77
CA ARG A 192 -5.02 13.31 30.05
C ARG A 192 -6.02 14.00 29.13
N GLY A 193 -6.33 15.27 29.39
CA GLY A 193 -7.23 16.06 28.55
C GLY A 193 -8.71 15.71 28.70
N ARG A 194 -9.09 14.84 29.66
CA ARG A 194 -10.49 14.46 29.96
C ARG A 194 -11.34 15.59 30.57
N GLY A 195 -10.76 16.78 30.74
CA GLY A 195 -11.42 17.96 31.32
C GLY A 195 -11.34 18.07 32.85
N GLY A 196 -10.66 17.13 33.51
CA GLY A 196 -10.29 17.21 34.93
C GLY A 196 -8.85 17.72 35.14
N GLY A 197 -8.26 17.37 36.28
CA GLY A 197 -6.97 17.87 36.78
C GLY A 197 -5.70 17.59 35.95
N THR A 198 -5.77 17.04 34.74
CA THR A 198 -4.61 16.77 33.88
C THR A 198 -4.84 17.25 32.45
N ASN A 199 -3.97 18.14 31.96
CA ASN A 199 -3.96 18.59 30.56
C ASN A 199 -3.57 17.45 29.60
N LEU A 200 -3.82 17.62 28.29
CA LEU A 200 -3.41 16.62 27.30
C LEU A 200 -1.89 16.39 27.26
N ASP A 201 -1.10 17.44 27.52
CA ASP A 201 0.36 17.37 27.63
C ASP A 201 0.89 16.70 28.92
N GLY A 202 -0.02 16.18 29.76
CA GLY A 202 0.33 15.53 31.03
C GLY A 202 0.65 16.51 32.16
N THR A 203 0.58 17.83 31.95
CA THR A 203 0.74 18.79 33.05
C THR A 203 -0.50 18.82 33.94
N ALA A 204 -0.29 18.86 35.26
CA ALA A 204 -1.37 19.00 36.21
C ALA A 204 -2.03 20.39 36.11
N VAL A 205 -3.36 20.42 36.12
CA VAL A 205 -4.16 21.62 36.30
C VAL A 205 -4.32 21.85 37.81
N THR A 206 -4.29 23.10 38.25
CA THR A 206 -4.65 23.44 39.64
C THR A 206 -6.12 23.10 39.87
N ALA A 207 -6.37 22.03 40.63
CA ALA A 207 -7.71 21.54 40.91
C ALA A 207 -8.61 22.64 41.53
N SER A 208 -9.77 22.85 40.93
CA SER A 208 -10.90 23.52 41.59
C SER A 208 -11.70 22.50 42.40
N ASP A 209 -12.23 22.90 43.56
CA ASP A 209 -13.17 22.09 44.35
C ASP A 209 -14.36 21.66 43.48
N GLY A 210 -14.35 20.39 43.04
CA GLY A 210 -15.28 19.86 42.04
C GLY A 210 -14.67 18.91 41.00
N ASP A 211 -13.34 18.75 40.97
CA ASP A 211 -12.63 17.82 40.07
C ASP A 211 -12.87 16.34 40.44
N VAL A 212 -14.03 15.82 40.05
CA VAL A 212 -14.40 14.40 40.18
C VAL A 212 -14.16 13.72 38.84
N SER A 213 -13.15 12.83 38.78
CA SER A 213 -12.93 11.99 37.59
C SER A 213 -14.17 11.11 37.36
N LEU A 214 -14.87 11.36 36.25
CA LEU A 214 -16.01 10.54 35.84
C LEU A 214 -15.53 9.16 35.37
N PRO A 215 -16.30 8.09 35.62
CA PRO A 215 -15.97 6.77 35.11
C PRO A 215 -15.88 6.78 33.58
N ILE A 216 -15.00 5.93 33.07
CA ILE A 216 -14.75 5.75 31.63
C ILE A 216 -16.04 5.24 30.95
N GLY A 217 -16.37 5.82 29.79
CA GLY A 217 -17.57 5.45 29.02
C GLY A 217 -17.45 4.10 28.31
N PRO A 218 -18.55 3.54 27.77
CA PRO A 218 -18.50 2.34 26.95
C PRO A 218 -17.69 2.59 25.67
N GLY A 219 -16.90 1.61 25.24
CA GLY A 219 -15.98 1.73 24.11
C GLY A 219 -14.73 2.58 24.36
N GLU A 220 -14.57 3.23 25.51
CA GLU A 220 -13.38 4.03 25.81
C GLU A 220 -12.26 3.18 26.44
N TRP A 221 -11.07 3.18 25.83
CA TRP A 221 -9.87 2.48 26.36
C TRP A 221 -10.03 0.97 26.63
N GLU A 222 -10.90 0.30 25.87
CA GLU A 222 -11.11 -1.16 25.92
C GLU A 222 -9.94 -1.94 25.29
N ASP A 223 -9.37 -1.43 24.20
CA ASP A 223 -8.29 -2.04 23.41
C ASP A 223 -7.00 -1.19 23.47
N ALA A 224 -6.67 -0.68 24.65
CA ALA A 224 -5.47 0.15 24.87
C ALA A 224 -4.19 -0.56 24.37
N LEU A 225 -3.45 0.06 23.44
CA LEU A 225 -2.33 -0.60 22.76
C LEU A 225 -1.04 -0.69 23.61
N GLY A 226 -0.94 0.06 24.71
CA GLY A 226 0.30 0.23 25.47
C GLY A 226 1.12 1.47 25.08
N LEU A 227 0.81 2.05 23.91
CA LEU A 227 1.33 3.33 23.43
C LEU A 227 0.17 4.19 22.91
N PRO A 228 0.23 5.53 23.02
CA PRO A 228 -0.78 6.41 22.45
C PRO A 228 -0.76 6.37 20.91
N LEU A 229 -1.92 6.61 20.30
CA LEU A 229 -2.14 6.53 18.86
C LEU A 229 -2.79 7.83 18.33
N CYS A 230 -2.34 8.27 17.16
CA CYS A 230 -2.92 9.35 16.37
C CYS A 230 -3.17 8.86 14.93
N LEU A 231 -4.40 8.99 14.44
CA LEU A 231 -4.74 8.74 13.04
C LEU A 231 -4.76 10.07 12.29
N VAL A 232 -3.98 10.16 11.21
CA VAL A 232 -3.87 11.36 10.37
C VAL A 232 -4.36 10.99 8.97
N CYS A 233 -5.55 11.48 8.60
CA CYS A 233 -6.06 11.34 7.24
C CYS A 233 -5.58 12.53 6.40
N GLN A 234 -4.65 12.26 5.49
CA GLN A 234 -4.06 13.24 4.59
C GLN A 234 -4.93 13.49 3.36
N ASN A 235 -4.66 14.61 2.69
CA ASN A 235 -5.27 15.02 1.42
C ASN A 235 -6.79 15.23 1.50
N ALA A 236 -7.31 15.83 2.58
CA ALA A 236 -8.74 16.06 2.80
C ALA A 236 -9.43 16.91 1.71
N GLU A 237 -8.69 17.64 0.88
CA GLU A 237 -9.19 18.30 -0.32
C GLU A 237 -9.76 17.31 -1.36
N LYS A 238 -9.35 16.03 -1.30
CA LYS A 238 -9.91 14.97 -2.14
C LYS A 238 -11.37 14.62 -1.77
N MET A 239 -11.89 15.05 -0.61
CA MET A 239 -13.32 14.97 -0.31
C MET A 239 -14.15 15.74 -1.34
N GLU A 240 -13.70 16.92 -1.78
CA GLU A 240 -14.36 17.70 -2.84
C GLU A 240 -14.28 16.99 -4.20
N TYR A 241 -13.22 16.21 -4.46
CA TYR A 241 -13.09 15.37 -5.63
C TYR A 241 -14.08 14.18 -5.61
N LEU A 242 -14.24 13.51 -4.45
CA LEU A 242 -15.18 12.40 -4.28
C LEU A 242 -16.63 12.88 -4.48
N GLU A 243 -17.03 14.02 -3.89
CA GLU A 243 -18.35 14.61 -4.11
C GLU A 243 -18.62 14.90 -5.60
N LYS A 244 -17.67 15.53 -6.29
CA LYS A 244 -17.83 15.96 -7.69
C LYS A 244 -17.74 14.84 -8.73
N THR A 245 -16.95 13.79 -8.47
CA THR A 245 -16.64 12.76 -9.47
C THR A 245 -17.21 11.39 -9.16
N GLN A 246 -17.36 11.04 -7.87
CA GLN A 246 -17.92 9.77 -7.41
C GLN A 246 -19.33 9.96 -6.82
N GLY A 247 -19.85 11.19 -6.79
CA GLY A 247 -21.22 11.49 -6.39
C GLY A 247 -21.49 11.44 -4.89
N TRP A 248 -20.47 11.25 -4.05
CA TRP A 248 -20.59 11.21 -2.58
C TRP A 248 -21.38 12.42 -2.03
N LYS A 249 -22.15 12.19 -0.97
CA LYS A 249 -22.86 13.20 -0.18
C LYS A 249 -22.21 13.36 1.19
N GLU A 250 -22.83 14.20 2.00
CA GLU A 250 -22.38 14.45 3.37
C GLU A 250 -22.60 13.21 4.26
N GLU A 251 -23.62 12.37 3.98
CA GLU A 251 -23.82 11.13 4.73
C GLU A 251 -22.66 10.14 4.62
N GLU A 252 -22.06 9.93 3.44
CA GLU A 252 -20.92 9.02 3.29
C GLU A 252 -19.69 9.54 4.05
N PHE A 253 -19.44 10.85 4.05
CA PHE A 253 -18.35 11.45 4.85
C PHE A 253 -18.60 11.31 6.36
N ASP A 254 -19.84 11.52 6.81
CA ASP A 254 -20.25 11.33 8.21
C ASP A 254 -20.13 9.85 8.64
N VAL A 255 -20.53 8.90 7.79
CA VAL A 255 -20.39 7.45 8.04
C VAL A 255 -18.91 7.08 8.20
N VAL A 256 -18.04 7.51 7.28
CA VAL A 256 -16.57 7.32 7.41
C VAL A 256 -16.07 7.85 8.76
N LEU A 257 -16.52 9.05 9.15
CA LEU A 257 -16.14 9.67 10.42
C LEU A 257 -16.67 8.91 11.65
N GLN A 258 -17.90 8.40 11.61
CA GLN A 258 -18.49 7.60 12.70
C GLN A 258 -17.73 6.27 12.90
N PHE A 259 -17.40 5.55 11.81
CA PHE A 259 -16.59 4.34 11.88
C PHE A 259 -15.20 4.59 12.50
N LEU A 260 -14.45 5.58 11.98
CA LEU A 260 -13.12 5.91 12.52
C LEU A 260 -13.18 6.30 14.00
N ARG A 261 -14.11 7.19 14.38
CA ARG A 261 -14.27 7.63 15.77
C ARG A 261 -14.60 6.50 16.72
N THR A 262 -15.47 5.57 16.31
CA THR A 262 -15.87 4.40 17.12
C THR A 262 -14.67 3.53 17.47
N ILE A 263 -13.80 3.28 16.49
CA ILE A 263 -12.67 2.37 16.62
C ILE A 263 -11.50 3.02 17.35
N LEU A 264 -11.21 4.29 17.04
CA LEU A 264 -10.18 5.05 17.75
C LEU A 264 -10.52 5.27 19.22
N LEU A 265 -11.81 5.33 19.60
CA LEU A 265 -12.25 5.42 20.99
C LEU A 265 -11.75 4.23 21.83
N ARG A 266 -11.76 3.02 21.27
CA ARG A 266 -11.32 1.79 21.96
C ARG A 266 -9.83 1.80 22.26
N HIS A 267 -9.04 2.48 21.43
CA HIS A 267 -7.61 2.70 21.64
C HIS A 267 -7.26 3.98 22.43
N GLY A 268 -8.25 4.80 22.79
CA GLY A 268 -8.00 6.13 23.38
C GLY A 268 -7.30 7.12 22.44
N ALA A 269 -7.40 6.87 21.13
CA ALA A 269 -6.62 7.52 20.09
C ALA A 269 -7.21 8.87 19.67
N SER A 270 -6.41 9.65 18.93
CA SER A 270 -6.85 10.89 18.27
C SER A 270 -7.07 10.72 16.77
N LEU A 271 -7.90 11.59 16.19
CA LEU A 271 -8.12 11.71 14.75
C LEU A 271 -7.88 13.15 14.29
N ILE A 272 -7.19 13.34 13.18
CA ILE A 272 -7.07 14.64 12.52
C ILE A 272 -7.06 14.50 10.99
N TYR A 273 -7.78 15.39 10.31
CA TYR A 273 -7.70 15.54 8.86
C TYR A 273 -6.74 16.67 8.49
N THR A 274 -6.02 16.47 7.39
CA THR A 274 -5.01 17.42 6.91
C THR A 274 -5.09 17.61 5.39
N THR A 275 -4.87 18.84 4.94
CA THR A 275 -4.76 19.22 3.54
C THR A 275 -3.37 19.81 3.30
N PRO A 276 -2.64 19.39 2.25
CA PRO A 276 -1.31 19.90 1.97
C PRO A 276 -1.26 21.43 1.92
N SER A 277 -0.23 22.00 2.55
CA SER A 277 -0.03 23.46 2.69
C SER A 277 -1.09 24.24 3.49
N SER A 278 -2.16 23.59 3.98
CA SER A 278 -3.19 24.23 4.80
C SER A 278 -2.82 24.20 6.30
N PRO A 279 -2.90 25.31 7.03
CA PRO A 279 -2.65 25.32 8.48
C PRO A 279 -3.66 24.45 9.23
N SER A 280 -3.17 23.54 10.08
CA SER A 280 -3.98 22.64 10.89
C SER A 280 -3.56 22.67 12.37
N GLN A 281 -4.27 21.94 13.23
CA GLN A 281 -3.88 21.75 14.63
C GLN A 281 -2.86 20.60 14.82
N LEU A 282 -2.34 20.00 13.73
CA LEU A 282 -1.44 18.84 13.79
C LEU A 282 -0.22 19.06 14.71
N PRO A 283 0.53 20.18 14.66
CA PRO A 283 1.65 20.39 15.55
C PRO A 283 1.22 20.41 17.02
N SER A 284 0.20 21.19 17.36
CA SER A 284 -0.36 21.27 18.72
C SER A 284 -0.80 19.90 19.25
N LEU A 285 -1.46 19.09 18.41
CA LEU A 285 -1.97 17.76 18.77
C LEU A 285 -0.81 16.78 19.03
N ILE A 286 0.16 16.71 18.11
CA ILE A 286 1.30 15.80 18.22
C ILE A 286 2.23 16.21 19.38
N HIS A 287 2.52 17.50 19.54
CA HIS A 287 3.41 17.99 20.59
C HIS A 287 2.80 17.78 21.99
N ALA A 288 1.51 18.12 22.17
CA ALA A 288 0.80 17.80 23.41
C ALA A 288 0.73 16.29 23.66
N SER A 289 0.46 15.48 22.63
CA SER A 289 0.44 14.01 22.78
C SER A 289 1.81 13.43 23.16
N LEU A 290 2.92 14.07 22.78
CA LEU A 290 4.26 13.69 23.23
C LEU A 290 4.62 14.20 24.64
N GLY A 291 3.71 14.92 25.32
CA GLY A 291 3.96 15.57 26.60
C GLY A 291 4.99 16.70 26.49
N ILE A 292 4.95 17.46 25.38
CA ILE A 292 5.75 18.67 25.18
C ILE A 292 4.89 19.86 25.60
N HIS A 293 5.21 20.44 26.76
CA HIS A 293 4.51 21.60 27.30
C HIS A 293 5.15 22.90 26.82
N SER A 294 4.36 23.79 26.21
CA SER A 294 4.78 25.17 25.95
C SER A 294 4.67 26.00 27.23
N LEU A 295 5.74 26.69 27.61
CA LEU A 295 5.77 27.55 28.80
C LEU A 295 4.96 28.84 28.58
N LEU A 296 4.70 29.18 27.31
CA LEU A 296 4.12 30.45 26.88
C LEU A 296 2.68 30.32 26.38
N LYS A 297 2.32 29.21 25.73
CA LYS A 297 1.05 29.04 25.02
C LYS A 297 0.20 27.93 25.64
N LYS A 298 -0.85 28.35 26.36
CA LYS A 298 -1.83 27.45 27.02
C LYS A 298 -3.15 27.31 26.25
N HIS A 299 -3.12 27.41 24.92
CA HIS A 299 -4.34 27.26 24.11
C HIS A 299 -4.72 25.77 23.99
N PRO A 300 -5.90 25.35 24.51
CA PRO A 300 -6.36 23.98 24.35
C PRO A 300 -6.69 23.69 22.89
N LEU A 301 -6.63 22.40 22.50
CA LEU A 301 -7.07 21.96 21.19
C LEU A 301 -8.57 22.22 21.01
N LYS A 302 -8.93 22.82 19.88
CA LYS A 302 -10.33 22.97 19.48
C LYS A 302 -10.75 21.73 18.71
N HIS A 303 -11.58 20.89 19.32
CA HIS A 303 -12.23 19.79 18.61
C HIS A 303 -13.12 20.31 17.48
N ASN A 304 -13.26 19.51 16.42
CA ASN A 304 -14.20 19.75 15.33
C ASN A 304 -14.64 18.41 14.72
N VAL A 305 -15.96 18.22 14.62
CA VAL A 305 -16.60 17.09 13.94
C VAL A 305 -17.68 17.57 12.94
N ILE A 306 -17.65 18.85 12.56
CA ILE A 306 -18.68 19.52 11.74
C ILE A 306 -18.09 20.04 10.43
N ASP A 307 -16.99 20.80 10.48
CA ASP A 307 -16.30 21.20 9.23
C ASP A 307 -15.57 19.96 8.68
N ARG A 308 -16.18 19.26 7.72
CA ARG A 308 -15.78 17.92 7.25
C ARG A 308 -14.32 17.80 6.77
N ASP A 309 -13.74 18.88 6.26
CA ASP A 309 -12.34 18.93 5.77
C ASP A 309 -11.31 19.22 6.88
N LYS A 310 -11.76 19.55 8.09
CA LYS A 310 -10.95 20.04 9.22
C LYS A 310 -11.21 19.27 10.52
N ILE A 311 -11.54 17.99 10.41
CA ILE A 311 -11.82 17.14 11.58
C ILE A 311 -10.64 17.14 12.54
N VAL A 312 -10.93 17.34 13.83
CA VAL A 312 -9.98 17.21 14.94
C VAL A 312 -10.72 16.58 16.12
N VAL A 313 -10.33 15.36 16.48
CA VAL A 313 -10.83 14.62 17.64
C VAL A 313 -9.64 14.37 18.57
N PRO A 314 -9.44 15.19 19.61
CA PRO A 314 -8.39 14.96 20.60
C PRO A 314 -8.64 13.68 21.42
N PRO A 315 -7.60 13.08 22.03
CA PRO A 315 -7.78 11.97 22.98
C PRO A 315 -8.69 12.39 24.14
N ASN A 316 -9.45 11.43 24.69
CA ASN A 316 -10.38 11.64 25.81
C ASN A 316 -11.50 12.68 25.61
N TRP A 317 -11.71 13.21 24.39
CA TRP A 317 -12.83 14.11 24.09
C TRP A 317 -14.10 13.38 23.65
N ASP A 318 -13.98 12.30 22.87
CA ASP A 318 -15.11 11.65 22.21
C ASP A 318 -15.87 10.68 23.14
N SER A 319 -17.00 10.13 22.69
CA SER A 319 -17.78 9.10 23.40
C SER A 319 -18.90 8.57 22.49
N TRP A 320 -19.42 7.36 22.71
CA TRP A 320 -20.55 6.79 21.93
C TRP A 320 -21.73 7.76 21.74
N GLY A 321 -22.10 8.52 22.78
CA GLY A 321 -23.18 9.51 22.69
C GLY A 321 -22.90 10.64 21.67
N LYS A 322 -21.64 11.08 21.53
CA LYS A 322 -21.23 12.09 20.54
C LYS A 322 -21.08 11.51 19.13
N ILE A 323 -20.85 10.21 19.00
CA ILE A 323 -20.72 9.52 17.70
C ILE A 323 -22.11 9.26 17.13
N ARG A 324 -23.02 8.72 17.95
CA ARG A 324 -24.39 8.34 17.54
C ARG A 324 -25.26 9.52 17.10
N VAL A 325 -24.99 10.74 17.58
CA VAL A 325 -25.75 11.96 17.20
C VAL A 325 -25.24 12.65 15.93
N LEU A 326 -24.15 12.19 15.32
CA LEU A 326 -23.67 12.79 14.06
C LEU A 326 -24.62 12.47 12.90
N ARG A 327 -24.99 11.19 12.75
CA ARG A 327 -26.06 10.71 11.86
C ARG A 327 -26.84 9.57 12.52
N GLU A 328 -28.15 9.56 12.29
CA GLU A 328 -29.04 8.47 12.67
C GLU A 328 -28.73 7.19 11.87
N GLY A 329 -29.14 6.03 12.38
CA GLY A 329 -28.93 4.72 11.72
C GLY A 329 -27.56 4.08 11.97
N PHE A 330 -26.60 4.79 12.57
CA PHE A 330 -25.29 4.23 12.91
C PHE A 330 -25.30 3.46 14.24
N ASP A 331 -24.94 2.17 14.19
CA ASP A 331 -24.80 1.34 15.39
C ASP A 331 -23.35 1.24 15.90
N VAL A 332 -23.01 2.20 16.77
CA VAL A 332 -21.70 2.29 17.43
C VAL A 332 -21.35 1.06 18.26
N GLU A 333 -22.32 0.33 18.82
CA GLU A 333 -22.04 -0.85 19.65
C GLU A 333 -21.65 -2.04 18.78
N LEU A 334 -22.41 -2.28 17.70
CA LEU A 334 -22.08 -3.29 16.69
C LEU A 334 -20.71 -3.04 16.06
N VAL A 335 -20.40 -1.80 15.66
CA VAL A 335 -19.09 -1.42 15.09
C VAL A 335 -17.96 -1.57 16.11
N SER A 336 -18.19 -1.20 17.36
CA SER A 336 -17.22 -1.35 18.46
C SER A 336 -16.87 -2.81 18.71
N ASN A 337 -17.88 -3.68 18.80
CA ASN A 337 -17.72 -5.12 19.05
C ASN A 337 -17.10 -5.86 17.84
N ALA A 338 -17.53 -5.52 16.62
CA ALA A 338 -16.98 -6.07 15.39
C ALA A 338 -15.46 -5.78 15.24
N TRP A 339 -14.99 -4.64 15.73
CA TRP A 339 -13.55 -4.34 15.80
C TRP A 339 -12.78 -5.23 16.79
N ALA A 340 -13.41 -5.68 17.89
CA ALA A 340 -12.77 -6.64 18.80
C ALA A 340 -12.49 -7.96 18.06
N LEU A 341 -13.45 -8.43 17.27
CA LEU A 341 -13.34 -9.64 16.46
C LEU A 341 -12.25 -9.49 15.39
N ASP A 342 -12.17 -8.33 14.73
CA ASP A 342 -11.12 -8.05 13.74
C ASP A 342 -9.71 -7.97 14.35
N LEU A 343 -9.57 -7.66 15.63
CA LEU A 343 -8.29 -7.62 16.34
C LEU A 343 -7.95 -8.89 17.13
N ASP A 344 -8.82 -9.91 17.11
CA ASP A 344 -8.59 -11.26 17.64
C ASP A 344 -8.21 -12.24 16.51
N GLN A 345 -7.41 -11.75 15.56
CA GLN A 345 -6.87 -12.50 14.43
C GLN A 345 -5.34 -12.65 14.54
N PRO A 346 -4.74 -13.75 14.04
CA PRO A 346 -3.29 -13.89 13.95
C PRO A 346 -2.70 -12.89 12.93
N PHE A 347 -1.41 -12.57 13.09
CA PHE A 347 -0.68 -11.71 12.17
C PHE A 347 0.72 -12.26 11.82
N PRO A 348 1.10 -12.33 10.52
CA PRO A 348 0.26 -12.09 9.34
C PRO A 348 -0.93 -13.07 9.32
N ALA A 349 -1.97 -12.74 8.55
CA ALA A 349 -3.12 -13.61 8.38
C ALA A 349 -2.66 -14.99 7.87
N GLU A 350 -3.24 -16.06 8.42
CA GLU A 350 -2.86 -17.41 8.02
C GLU A 350 -3.38 -17.69 6.60
N GLN A 351 -2.46 -17.71 5.63
CA GLN A 351 -2.75 -18.25 4.31
C GLN A 351 -3.16 -19.71 4.45
N HIS A 352 -4.47 -19.99 4.36
CA HIS A 352 -5.01 -21.34 4.34
C HIS A 352 -4.59 -22.06 3.05
N VAL A 353 -3.36 -22.60 3.07
CA VAL A 353 -2.91 -23.58 2.08
C VAL A 353 -3.75 -24.83 2.26
N ASN A 354 -4.84 -24.94 1.48
CA ASN A 354 -5.66 -26.13 1.38
C ASN A 354 -4.84 -27.26 0.73
N GLY A 355 -4.02 -27.92 1.55
CA GLY A 355 -3.08 -28.93 1.15
C GLY A 355 -3.75 -30.24 0.74
N VAL A 356 -4.23 -30.31 -0.50
CA VAL A 356 -4.38 -31.59 -1.18
C VAL A 356 -2.97 -32.05 -1.56
N VAL A 357 -2.40 -32.94 -0.76
CA VAL A 357 -1.09 -33.55 -1.01
C VAL A 357 -1.17 -34.49 -2.20
N ALA A 358 -1.01 -33.94 -3.40
CA ALA A 358 -0.65 -34.70 -4.58
C ALA A 358 0.88 -34.78 -4.64
N GLN A 359 1.43 -35.98 -4.41
CA GLN A 359 2.80 -36.27 -4.81
C GLN A 359 2.87 -36.26 -6.34
N ASP A 360 3.48 -35.21 -6.91
CA ASP A 360 4.52 -35.38 -7.94
C ASP A 360 5.26 -34.07 -8.18
N GLY A 361 6.59 -34.16 -8.34
CA GLY A 361 7.46 -33.00 -8.29
C GLY A 361 7.55 -32.24 -9.61
N HIS A 362 6.90 -31.09 -9.69
CA HIS A 362 7.32 -29.99 -10.57
C HIS A 362 7.15 -28.66 -9.84
N ALA A 363 8.25 -27.89 -9.74
CA ALA A 363 8.22 -26.54 -9.22
C ALA A 363 7.55 -25.63 -10.26
N SER A 364 6.27 -25.34 -10.07
CA SER A 364 5.63 -24.17 -10.68
C SER A 364 5.95 -22.97 -9.82
N GLU A 365 6.35 -21.86 -10.45
CA GLU A 365 6.36 -20.56 -9.78
C GLU A 365 4.91 -20.28 -9.35
N ALA A 366 4.73 -19.99 -8.05
CA ALA A 366 3.41 -19.75 -7.50
C ALA A 366 2.94 -18.36 -7.92
N GLN A 367 1.91 -18.34 -8.75
CA GLN A 367 1.19 -17.12 -9.12
C GLN A 367 0.50 -16.59 -7.85
N GLU A 368 0.79 -15.35 -7.47
CA GLU A 368 0.10 -14.66 -6.36
C GLU A 368 -1.32 -14.28 -6.79
N ASP A 369 -2.17 -15.29 -6.99
CA ASP A 369 -3.61 -15.09 -6.94
C ASP A 369 -3.93 -14.61 -5.51
N HIS A 370 -4.45 -13.38 -5.40
CA HIS A 370 -5.07 -12.88 -4.18
C HIS A 370 -6.32 -13.72 -3.86
N ALA A 371 -6.12 -14.90 -3.28
CA ALA A 371 -7.15 -15.63 -2.59
C ALA A 371 -7.68 -14.70 -1.48
N ALA A 372 -8.92 -14.22 -1.67
CA ALA A 372 -9.55 -13.35 -0.70
C ALA A 372 -9.59 -14.08 0.65
N GLU A 373 -8.79 -13.61 1.61
CA GLU A 373 -8.77 -14.12 2.97
C GLU A 373 -10.20 -14.03 3.52
N ALA A 374 -10.69 -15.14 4.05
CA ALA A 374 -12.08 -15.23 4.50
C ALA A 374 -12.25 -14.38 5.76
N GLU A 375 -12.69 -13.14 5.58
CA GLU A 375 -13.02 -12.23 6.67
C GLU A 375 -13.98 -12.89 7.68
N PRO A 376 -13.77 -12.72 8.99
CA PRO A 376 -14.63 -13.35 9.98
C PRO A 376 -16.06 -12.82 9.88
N GLU A 377 -17.02 -13.68 10.19
CA GLU A 377 -18.43 -13.30 10.23
C GLU A 377 -18.64 -12.16 11.24
N GLY A 378 -19.13 -11.02 10.75
CA GLY A 378 -19.28 -9.80 11.55
C GLY A 378 -18.04 -8.89 11.60
N SER A 379 -17.02 -9.10 10.76
CA SER A 379 -15.88 -8.18 10.58
C SER A 379 -16.34 -6.73 10.35
N VAL A 380 -15.72 -5.77 11.06
CA VAL A 380 -15.96 -4.34 10.82
C VAL A 380 -15.26 -3.84 9.57
N VAL A 381 -14.18 -4.50 9.11
CA VAL A 381 -13.61 -4.27 7.78
C VAL A 381 -14.67 -4.56 6.71
N SER A 382 -15.35 -5.70 6.76
CA SER A 382 -16.44 -6.03 5.82
C SER A 382 -17.62 -5.07 5.92
N LEU A 383 -18.03 -4.69 7.14
CA LEU A 383 -19.11 -3.70 7.35
C LEU A 383 -18.72 -2.33 6.75
N TYR A 384 -17.49 -1.89 6.97
CA TYR A 384 -16.97 -0.63 6.45
C TYR A 384 -16.87 -0.64 4.93
N GLU A 385 -16.27 -1.66 4.32
CA GLU A 385 -16.14 -1.80 2.87
C GLU A 385 -17.51 -1.92 2.17
N SER A 386 -18.52 -2.47 2.85
CA SER A 386 -19.90 -2.50 2.33
C SER A 386 -20.59 -1.12 2.34
N ALA A 387 -20.26 -0.27 3.31
CA ALA A 387 -20.82 1.09 3.47
C ALA A 387 -20.01 2.15 2.71
N VAL A 388 -18.72 1.90 2.48
CA VAL A 388 -17.75 2.81 1.87
C VAL A 388 -17.09 2.07 0.70
N GLN A 389 -17.78 2.03 -0.43
CA GLN A 389 -17.43 1.17 -1.56
C GLN A 389 -16.31 1.76 -2.45
N ASP A 390 -15.51 0.90 -3.06
CA ASP A 390 -14.50 1.30 -4.05
C ASP A 390 -15.17 1.58 -5.41
N PRO A 391 -15.10 2.81 -5.96
CA PRO A 391 -15.74 3.15 -7.23
C PRO A 391 -15.15 2.39 -8.44
N THR A 392 -13.95 1.82 -8.32
CA THR A 392 -13.37 0.96 -9.37
C THR A 392 -14.06 -0.39 -9.46
N MET A 393 -14.66 -0.89 -8.37
CA MET A 393 -15.43 -2.14 -8.38
C MET A 393 -16.72 -1.98 -9.16
N ASP A 394 -17.44 -0.87 -8.98
CA ASP A 394 -18.61 -0.52 -9.79
C ASP A 394 -18.24 -0.38 -11.27
N ALA A 395 -17.15 0.32 -11.58
CA ALA A 395 -16.67 0.46 -12.95
C ALA A 395 -16.34 -0.90 -13.60
N LEU A 396 -15.72 -1.83 -12.85
CA LEU A 396 -15.44 -3.20 -13.31
C LEU A 396 -16.72 -4.04 -13.46
N GLN A 397 -17.70 -3.89 -12.58
CA GLN A 397 -18.97 -4.62 -12.65
C GLN A 397 -19.86 -4.12 -13.79
N ILE A 398 -19.78 -2.82 -14.12
CA ILE A 398 -20.42 -2.20 -15.29
C ILE A 398 -19.68 -2.59 -16.58
N ALA A 399 -18.35 -2.54 -16.61
CA ALA A 399 -17.55 -2.97 -17.77
C ALA A 399 -17.71 -4.47 -18.06
N GLY A 400 -17.82 -5.31 -17.02
CA GLY A 400 -18.08 -6.75 -17.14
C GLY A 400 -19.42 -7.11 -17.80
N ARG A 401 -20.37 -6.16 -17.89
CA ARG A 401 -21.60 -6.33 -18.69
C ARG A 401 -21.40 -6.06 -20.19
N ASN A 402 -20.33 -5.36 -20.58
CA ASN A 402 -20.07 -4.91 -21.95
C ASN A 402 -18.83 -5.57 -22.57
N THR A 403 -18.82 -6.91 -22.67
CA THR A 403 -18.09 -7.80 -23.63
C THR A 403 -16.61 -7.54 -24.03
N TYR A 404 -15.93 -6.52 -23.51
CA TYR A 404 -14.52 -6.24 -23.74
C TYR A 404 -13.76 -6.43 -22.44
N SER A 405 -13.30 -7.67 -22.24
CA SER A 405 -12.41 -8.03 -21.15
C SER A 405 -11.13 -7.19 -21.21
N THR A 406 -10.83 -6.47 -20.13
CA THR A 406 -9.53 -5.82 -19.90
C THR A 406 -8.52 -6.77 -19.25
N LYS A 407 -8.79 -8.09 -19.23
CA LYS A 407 -7.80 -9.11 -18.88
C LYS A 407 -6.72 -9.11 -19.96
N LEU A 408 -5.55 -8.53 -19.65
CA LEU A 408 -4.38 -8.48 -20.53
C LEU A 408 -3.83 -9.89 -20.84
N GLU A 409 -4.19 -10.86 -20.00
CA GLU A 409 -3.81 -12.26 -20.13
C GLU A 409 -4.79 -13.00 -21.03
N VAL A 410 -4.31 -13.38 -22.22
CA VAL A 410 -4.93 -14.43 -23.02
C VAL A 410 -4.73 -15.74 -22.28
N GLU A 411 -5.81 -16.33 -21.77
CA GLU A 411 -5.78 -17.69 -21.19
C GLU A 411 -5.38 -18.70 -22.28
N THR A 412 -4.09 -19.02 -22.34
CA THR A 412 -3.60 -20.08 -23.22
C THR A 412 -4.01 -21.43 -22.65
N SER A 413 -4.73 -22.23 -23.44
CA SER A 413 -5.05 -23.61 -23.08
C SER A 413 -3.79 -24.38 -22.68
N SER A 414 -3.82 -25.13 -21.58
CA SER A 414 -2.64 -25.88 -21.12
C SER A 414 -2.07 -26.76 -22.23
N THR A 415 -0.75 -26.84 -22.30
CA THR A 415 -0.03 -27.54 -23.39
C THR A 415 -0.46 -29.00 -23.50
N GLN A 416 -0.75 -29.67 -22.38
CA GLN A 416 -1.23 -31.05 -22.38
C GLN A 416 -2.68 -31.18 -22.89
N ASN A 417 -3.55 -30.21 -22.60
CA ASN A 417 -4.91 -30.22 -23.14
C ASN A 417 -4.90 -29.99 -24.66
N PHE A 418 -4.07 -29.06 -25.14
CA PHE A 418 -3.88 -28.83 -26.58
C PHE A 418 -3.29 -30.06 -27.29
N LEU A 419 -2.18 -30.62 -26.77
CA LEU A 419 -1.56 -31.82 -27.35
C LEU A 419 -2.49 -33.03 -27.31
N GLY A 420 -3.27 -33.21 -26.23
CA GLY A 420 -4.28 -34.28 -26.14
C GLY A 420 -5.44 -34.13 -27.13
N GLN A 421 -5.81 -32.89 -27.51
CA GLN A 421 -6.76 -32.65 -28.59
C GLN A 421 -6.14 -32.94 -29.97
N GLN A 422 -4.91 -32.49 -30.22
CA GLN A 422 -4.22 -32.75 -31.49
C GLN A 422 -3.90 -34.24 -31.70
N LEU A 423 -3.58 -34.97 -30.63
CA LEU A 423 -3.35 -36.42 -30.69
C LEU A 423 -4.60 -37.17 -31.15
N LYS A 424 -5.80 -36.83 -30.65
CA LYS A 424 -7.07 -37.40 -31.11
C LYS A 424 -7.33 -37.13 -32.60
N ILE A 425 -6.99 -35.93 -33.07
CA ILE A 425 -7.11 -35.56 -34.49
C ILE A 425 -6.12 -36.41 -35.33
N LEU A 426 -4.88 -36.56 -34.86
CA LEU A 426 -3.86 -37.37 -35.52
C LEU A 426 -4.23 -38.86 -35.57
N GLU A 427 -4.80 -39.42 -34.50
CA GLU A 427 -5.32 -40.79 -34.46
C GLU A 427 -6.48 -40.98 -35.44
N ALA A 428 -7.40 -40.02 -35.54
CA ALA A 428 -8.48 -40.06 -36.53
C ALA A 428 -7.96 -40.02 -37.97
N PHE A 429 -6.95 -39.20 -38.27
CA PHE A 429 -6.30 -39.18 -39.59
C PHE A 429 -5.54 -40.48 -39.87
N ARG A 430 -4.84 -41.03 -38.87
CA ARG A 430 -4.15 -42.32 -38.99
C ARG A 430 -5.13 -43.45 -39.28
N GLN A 431 -6.22 -43.55 -38.51
CA GLN A 431 -7.25 -44.57 -38.74
C GLN A 431 -7.88 -44.43 -40.13
N LYS A 432 -8.18 -43.21 -40.57
CA LYS A 432 -8.71 -42.96 -41.92
C LYS A 432 -7.72 -43.35 -43.04
N ASN A 433 -6.42 -43.18 -42.81
CA ASN A 433 -5.38 -43.56 -43.77
C ASN A 433 -5.10 -45.08 -43.77
N ASP A 434 -5.15 -45.71 -42.59
CA ASP A 434 -5.08 -47.17 -42.42
C ASP A 434 -6.33 -47.84 -43.04
N GLU A 435 -7.52 -47.23 -42.96
CA GLU A 435 -8.74 -47.67 -43.64
C GLU A 435 -8.63 -47.49 -45.17
N ALA A 436 -8.17 -46.33 -45.65
CA ALA A 436 -7.97 -46.08 -47.08
C ALA A 436 -6.98 -47.08 -47.71
N THR A 437 -5.85 -47.36 -47.06
CA THR A 437 -4.89 -48.38 -47.54
C THR A 437 -5.45 -49.81 -47.44
N ARG A 438 -6.38 -50.09 -46.52
CA ARG A 438 -7.15 -51.34 -46.47
C ARG A 438 -8.17 -51.49 -47.59
N GLU A 439 -8.72 -50.38 -48.07
CA GLU A 439 -9.61 -50.35 -49.23
C GLU A 439 -8.83 -50.46 -50.54
N GLU A 440 -7.69 -49.78 -50.69
CA GLU A 440 -6.78 -49.92 -51.84
C GLU A 440 -6.20 -51.35 -51.98
N SER A 441 -5.98 -52.05 -50.87
CA SER A 441 -5.56 -53.47 -50.90
C SER A 441 -6.72 -54.44 -51.13
N ARG A 442 -7.98 -54.01 -50.97
CA ARG A 442 -9.18 -54.77 -51.35
C ARG A 442 -9.64 -54.53 -52.79
N SER A 443 -9.33 -53.37 -53.37
CA SER A 443 -9.81 -52.95 -54.70
C SER A 443 -8.93 -53.41 -55.87
N LYS A 444 -7.77 -54.03 -55.61
CA LYS A 444 -6.95 -54.67 -56.65
C LYS A 444 -7.45 -56.09 -56.95
N PRO A 445 -8.14 -56.34 -58.08
CA PRO A 445 -8.40 -57.70 -58.51
C PRO A 445 -7.08 -58.42 -58.81
N PHE A 446 -6.99 -59.68 -58.41
CA PHE A 446 -5.85 -60.56 -58.69
C PHE A 446 -5.76 -60.81 -60.21
N LYS A 447 -5.14 -59.89 -60.96
CA LYS A 447 -4.97 -60.03 -62.41
C LYS A 447 -3.82 -60.99 -62.67
N LYS A 448 -4.18 -62.28 -62.77
CA LYS A 448 -3.32 -63.37 -63.21
C LYS A 448 -2.63 -62.97 -64.53
N VAL A 449 -1.31 -63.10 -64.57
CA VAL A 449 -0.49 -62.80 -65.76
C VAL A 449 -0.65 -63.94 -66.77
N GLU A 450 -0.82 -63.61 -68.05
CA GLU A 450 -0.77 -64.53 -69.20
C GLU A 450 0.17 -63.96 -70.29
N GLU A 451 0.56 -64.82 -71.24
CA GLU A 451 1.90 -64.79 -71.86
C GLU A 451 1.96 -64.43 -73.38
N GLU A 452 2.37 -63.20 -73.77
CA GLU A 452 2.82 -62.64 -75.10
C GLU A 452 4.33 -62.77 -75.53
N GLU A 453 4.73 -63.32 -76.68
CA GLU A 453 6.13 -63.69 -77.08
C GLU A 453 6.60 -65.16 -76.90
N PHE A 454 5.88 -66.13 -76.34
CA PHE A 454 4.73 -66.15 -75.44
C PHE A 454 5.25 -65.78 -74.01
N ASN A 455 4.89 -64.62 -73.41
CA ASN A 455 5.44 -64.04 -72.16
C ASN A 455 6.94 -63.81 -72.19
N GLY A 456 7.39 -62.92 -73.07
CA GLY A 456 8.34 -61.87 -72.71
C GLY A 456 9.70 -62.29 -72.17
N TYR A 457 10.27 -61.35 -71.42
CA TYR A 457 11.49 -61.47 -70.60
C TYR A 457 12.82 -61.59 -71.41
N LEU A 458 13.95 -60.97 -71.02
CA LEU A 458 14.25 -60.12 -69.86
C LEU A 458 15.61 -59.38 -70.04
N ASN A 459 15.88 -58.45 -69.11
CA ASN A 459 17.20 -57.96 -68.61
C ASN A 459 17.82 -56.64 -69.16
N HIS A 460 17.51 -55.52 -68.48
CA HIS A 460 18.37 -54.77 -67.50
C HIS A 460 19.88 -55.15 -67.32
N PRO A 461 20.72 -54.35 -66.59
CA PRO A 461 20.57 -52.98 -66.01
C PRO A 461 21.82 -52.02 -66.10
N THR A 462 21.68 -50.76 -65.62
CA THR A 462 22.59 -49.91 -64.74
C THR A 462 22.25 -48.40 -64.90
N SER A 463 21.51 -47.72 -63.98
CA SER A 463 21.88 -47.02 -62.71
C SER A 463 22.29 -45.51 -62.87
N GLU A 464 21.41 -44.52 -62.65
CA GLU A 464 21.02 -43.77 -61.40
C GLU A 464 21.90 -42.52 -61.06
N PRO A 465 21.49 -41.55 -60.17
CA PRO A 465 20.28 -41.35 -59.32
C PRO A 465 19.19 -40.42 -59.96
N GLN A 466 18.03 -40.01 -59.39
CA GLN A 466 17.33 -40.04 -58.07
C GLN A 466 17.35 -38.80 -57.12
N VAL A 467 16.28 -38.71 -56.27
CA VAL A 467 16.01 -37.87 -55.05
C VAL A 467 15.60 -36.37 -55.11
N LEU A 468 14.89 -35.85 -56.13
CA LEU A 468 14.36 -34.46 -56.05
C LEU A 468 12.84 -34.26 -56.32
N ASP A 469 12.12 -35.25 -56.81
CA ASP A 469 10.77 -35.06 -57.42
C ASP A 469 9.59 -35.43 -56.49
N GLN A 470 9.84 -35.50 -55.16
CA GLN A 470 8.88 -36.06 -54.20
C GLN A 470 8.69 -35.21 -52.93
N ILE A 471 8.85 -33.89 -53.06
CA ILE A 471 8.45 -32.90 -52.05
C ILE A 471 7.31 -32.07 -52.65
N GLY A 472 6.12 -32.16 -52.06
CA GLY A 472 4.98 -31.30 -52.44
C GLY A 472 5.20 -29.84 -52.04
N PRO A 473 4.42 -28.89 -52.58
CA PRO A 473 4.62 -27.46 -52.37
C PRO A 473 4.62 -27.09 -50.88
N VAL A 474 5.67 -26.40 -50.44
CA VAL A 474 5.86 -26.00 -49.04
C VAL A 474 5.05 -24.73 -48.77
N GLN A 475 3.82 -24.93 -48.29
CA GLN A 475 2.92 -23.84 -47.91
C GLN A 475 3.22 -23.36 -46.50
N PHE A 476 3.51 -22.07 -46.35
CA PHE A 476 3.65 -21.43 -45.05
C PHE A 476 2.34 -20.76 -44.67
N ASN A 477 1.89 -20.95 -43.42
CA ASN A 477 0.70 -20.29 -42.88
C ASN A 477 1.14 -19.19 -41.91
N MET A 478 1.05 -17.93 -42.35
CA MET A 478 1.21 -16.75 -41.50
C MET A 478 -0.15 -16.08 -41.34
N GLY A 479 -0.66 -16.03 -40.10
CA GLY A 479 -1.88 -15.29 -39.78
C GLY A 479 -3.17 -15.80 -40.43
N GLY A 480 -3.22 -17.06 -40.87
CA GLY A 480 -4.43 -17.67 -41.46
C GLY A 480 -4.48 -17.66 -42.99
N ILE A 481 -3.45 -17.15 -43.67
CA ILE A 481 -3.34 -17.19 -45.13
C ILE A 481 -2.28 -18.22 -45.53
N GLN A 482 -2.65 -19.15 -46.41
CA GLN A 482 -1.74 -20.11 -47.04
C GLN A 482 -0.95 -19.39 -48.14
N VAL A 483 0.36 -19.24 -47.96
CA VAL A 483 1.25 -18.62 -48.95
C VAL A 483 2.14 -19.69 -49.56
N ASP A 484 2.07 -19.82 -50.88
CA ASP A 484 2.91 -20.74 -51.65
C ASP A 484 4.27 -20.09 -51.95
N ALA A 485 5.35 -20.74 -51.54
CA ALA A 485 6.68 -20.14 -51.53
C ALA A 485 7.18 -19.79 -52.94
N ASP A 486 6.92 -20.65 -53.92
CA ASP A 486 7.38 -20.49 -55.31
C ASP A 486 6.66 -19.33 -56.03
N ASP A 487 5.38 -19.10 -55.74
CA ASP A 487 4.64 -17.96 -56.30
C ASP A 487 5.14 -16.63 -55.71
N MET A 488 5.57 -16.62 -54.44
CA MET A 488 6.16 -15.44 -53.81
C MET A 488 7.55 -15.11 -54.40
N VAL A 489 8.38 -16.13 -54.69
CA VAL A 489 9.68 -15.98 -55.38
C VAL A 489 9.49 -15.50 -56.81
N LYS A 490 8.49 -16.03 -57.53
CA LYS A 490 8.13 -15.59 -58.88
C LYS A 490 7.66 -14.13 -58.90
N ARG A 491 6.76 -13.74 -57.99
CA ARG A 491 6.31 -12.35 -57.80
C ARG A 491 7.45 -11.41 -57.42
N LEU A 492 8.44 -11.84 -56.64
CA LEU A 492 9.66 -11.05 -56.36
C LEU A 492 10.51 -10.81 -57.61
N LYS A 493 10.61 -11.79 -58.52
CA LYS A 493 11.29 -11.66 -59.81
C LYS A 493 10.56 -10.71 -60.77
N ASP A 494 9.25 -10.82 -60.85
CA ASP A 494 8.40 -9.98 -61.71
C ASP A 494 8.34 -8.52 -61.19
N ARG A 495 8.34 -8.33 -59.86
CA ARG A 495 8.35 -7.01 -59.19
C ARG A 495 9.67 -6.24 -59.32
N GLN A 496 10.75 -6.87 -59.79
CA GLN A 496 11.97 -6.15 -60.19
C GLN A 496 11.94 -5.61 -61.63
N HIS A 497 10.95 -5.97 -62.45
CA HIS A 497 10.94 -5.62 -63.88
C HIS A 497 10.00 -4.47 -64.26
N TYR A 498 9.01 -4.11 -63.45
CA TYR A 498 8.13 -2.95 -63.71
C TYR A 498 7.81 -2.18 -62.42
N GLY A 499 7.91 -0.85 -62.49
CA GLY A 499 7.67 0.05 -61.36
C GLY A 499 6.27 0.68 -61.33
N SER A 500 6.00 1.36 -60.21
CA SER A 500 4.89 2.29 -59.91
C SER A 500 3.45 1.74 -59.73
N SER A 501 2.96 1.92 -58.48
CA SER A 501 1.53 2.08 -58.08
C SER A 501 0.61 0.84 -58.06
N PRO A 502 -0.52 0.86 -57.33
CA PRO A 502 -0.74 1.25 -55.92
C PRO A 502 -1.31 0.08 -55.07
N GLU A 503 -1.66 0.31 -53.81
CA GLU A 503 -2.23 -0.70 -52.90
C GLU A 503 -3.66 -1.17 -53.31
N PRO A 504 -4.01 -2.46 -53.11
CA PRO A 504 -5.35 -2.98 -53.37
C PRO A 504 -6.29 -2.84 -52.17
N THR A 505 -7.57 -2.54 -52.44
CA THR A 505 -8.65 -2.50 -51.45
C THR A 505 -9.37 -3.85 -51.32
N SER A 506 -9.88 -4.14 -50.13
CA SER A 506 -10.66 -5.35 -49.82
C SER A 506 -12.11 -5.26 -50.33
N PRO A 507 -12.72 -6.37 -50.81
CA PRO A 507 -14.13 -6.40 -51.21
C PRO A 507 -15.07 -6.63 -50.02
N SER A 508 -16.26 -6.04 -50.11
CA SER A 508 -17.36 -6.12 -49.14
C SER A 508 -18.37 -7.23 -49.47
N GLY A 509 -19.07 -7.74 -48.45
CA GLY A 509 -20.24 -8.63 -48.60
C GLY A 509 -21.53 -7.97 -48.09
N GLU A 510 -22.63 -8.23 -48.79
CA GLU A 510 -24.02 -7.87 -48.41
C GLU A 510 -24.54 -8.86 -47.33
N SER A 511 -25.64 -8.70 -46.59
CA SER A 511 -26.85 -7.84 -46.69
C SER A 511 -27.68 -7.82 -45.37
N GLY A 512 -28.39 -6.72 -45.07
CA GLY A 512 -29.58 -6.63 -44.16
C GLY A 512 -29.30 -6.68 -42.63
N VAL A 513 -29.33 -5.62 -41.80
CA VAL A 513 -30.15 -4.37 -41.63
C VAL A 513 -31.44 -4.55 -40.80
N GLU A 514 -31.43 -4.00 -39.57
CA GLU A 514 -32.50 -3.30 -38.82
C GLU A 514 -31.99 -3.03 -37.36
N ASP A 515 -32.22 -1.91 -36.67
CA ASP A 515 -32.34 -0.49 -37.05
C ASP A 515 -32.04 0.41 -35.81
N ALA A 516 -31.18 1.43 -35.91
CA ALA A 516 -30.83 2.39 -34.84
C ALA A 516 -30.03 3.60 -35.41
N PRO A 517 -30.10 4.82 -34.81
CA PRO A 517 -29.88 6.06 -35.56
C PRO A 517 -28.41 6.37 -35.87
N GLN A 518 -28.15 6.81 -37.11
CA GLN A 518 -26.86 7.29 -37.58
C GLN A 518 -26.42 8.59 -36.89
N MET A 519 -25.14 8.64 -36.52
CA MET A 519 -24.46 9.82 -35.98
C MET A 519 -23.65 10.46 -37.13
N ASP A 520 -23.88 11.74 -37.43
CA ASP A 520 -23.28 12.42 -38.59
C ASP A 520 -21.74 12.49 -38.51
N THR A 521 -21.09 11.58 -39.24
CA THR A 521 -19.63 11.48 -39.34
C THR A 521 -18.99 12.69 -40.02
N GLU A 522 -19.72 13.38 -40.89
CA GLU A 522 -19.27 14.57 -41.61
C GLU A 522 -18.98 15.76 -40.66
N ASN A 523 -19.81 15.92 -39.61
CA ASN A 523 -19.60 16.93 -38.57
C ASN A 523 -18.36 16.64 -37.70
N LEU A 524 -18.10 15.36 -37.39
CA LEU A 524 -16.89 14.94 -36.68
C LEU A 524 -15.64 15.16 -37.53
N GLN A 525 -15.68 14.85 -38.83
CA GLN A 525 -14.55 15.05 -39.74
C GLN A 525 -14.20 16.54 -39.93
N ALA A 526 -15.21 17.41 -39.98
CA ALA A 526 -15.04 18.87 -39.95
C ALA A 526 -14.42 19.36 -38.62
N PHE A 527 -14.84 18.79 -37.48
CA PHE A 527 -14.29 19.13 -36.17
C PHE A 527 -12.80 18.77 -36.03
N PHE A 528 -12.39 17.56 -36.45
CA PHE A 528 -11.00 17.12 -36.36
C PHE A 528 -10.06 17.83 -37.36
N THR A 529 -10.54 18.19 -38.56
CA THR A 529 -9.76 19.03 -39.49
C THR A 529 -9.60 20.47 -38.98
N GLY A 530 -10.60 21.02 -38.28
CA GLY A 530 -10.51 22.30 -37.58
C GLY A 530 -9.45 22.31 -36.45
N LEU A 531 -9.28 21.18 -35.76
CA LEU A 531 -8.27 20.99 -34.71
C LEU A 531 -6.84 20.91 -35.27
N MET A 532 -6.62 20.18 -36.37
CA MET A 532 -5.27 19.98 -36.93
C MET A 532 -4.67 21.24 -37.59
N ASN A 533 -5.49 22.18 -38.07
CA ASN A 533 -5.00 23.39 -38.74
C ASN A 533 -4.59 24.54 -37.79
N LYS A 534 -4.69 24.36 -36.47
CA LYS A 534 -4.39 25.42 -35.48
C LYS A 534 -2.95 25.33 -34.95
N ARG A 535 -1.96 25.80 -35.73
CA ARG A 535 -0.60 26.04 -35.21
C ARG A 535 -0.57 27.23 -34.24
N PRO A 536 0.24 27.19 -33.17
CA PRO A 536 0.36 28.30 -32.22
C PRO A 536 1.23 29.43 -32.78
N GLY A 537 0.60 30.53 -33.19
CA GLY A 537 1.25 31.80 -33.53
C GLY A 537 1.26 32.76 -32.34
N GLY A 538 2.41 33.36 -32.03
CA GLY A 538 2.58 34.23 -30.86
C GLY A 538 2.01 35.65 -31.01
N ARG A 539 1.78 36.27 -29.83
CA ARG A 539 1.57 37.69 -29.50
C ARG A 539 1.78 38.73 -30.62
N ASN A 540 0.86 39.71 -30.72
CA ASN A 540 1.15 41.08 -30.24
C ASN A 540 -0.05 42.06 -30.25
N ALA A 541 -0.07 42.90 -29.21
CA ALA A 541 -0.54 44.29 -29.12
C ALA A 541 -1.72 44.80 -29.98
N LYS A 542 -2.82 45.16 -29.30
CA LYS A 542 -3.08 46.57 -28.95
C LYS A 542 -3.95 46.70 -27.70
#